data_AF-A0A7C2ID19-F1
#
_entry.id   AF-A0A7C2ID19-F1
#
_cell.length_a   1.000
_cell.length_b   1.000
_cell.length_c   1.000
_cell.angle_alpha   90.00
_cell.angle_beta   90.00
_cell.angle_gamma   90.00
#
_symmetry.space_group_name_H-M   'P 1'
#
loop_
_entity.id
_entity.type
_entity.pdbx_description
1 polymer ?
#
loop_
_entity_poly.entity_id
_entity_poly.type
_entity_poly.pdbx_seq_one_letter_code
_entity_poly.pdbx_strand_id
1 'polypeptide(L)'
;MRRVDLNADVGSGYGRWTLGDESAVLPYVTSANVSCGFHAGDPQLMRRTLQALRAGVQGGAHVGLPDLLGYGVLIAAPGAAASWPASATPSPWTGCGRW
;
A
#
# COMPACT_ATOMS: atom_id res chain seq x y z
N MET A 1 -4.46 21.17 23.05
CA MET A 1 -4.79 19.73 22.93
C MET A 1 -3.66 19.02 22.20
N ARG A 2 -3.32 17.79 22.59
CA ARG A 2 -2.40 16.94 21.82
C ARG A 2 -3.16 16.33 20.63
N ARG A 3 -2.52 16.25 19.46
CA ARG A 3 -3.03 15.54 18.27
C ARG A 3 -2.13 14.36 17.99
N VAL A 4 -2.72 13.27 17.51
CA VAL A 4 -2.05 12.03 17.09
C VAL A 4 -2.60 11.66 15.71
N ASP A 5 -1.72 11.15 14.85
CA ASP A 5 -2.12 10.50 13.60
C ASP A 5 -2.46 9.03 13.87
N LEU A 6 -3.61 8.60 13.39
CA LEU A 6 -4.02 7.21 13.35
C LEU A 6 -4.03 6.76 11.89
N ASN A 7 -3.13 5.87 11.53
CA ASN A 7 -3.02 5.33 10.18
C ASN A 7 -3.47 3.87 10.10
N ALA A 8 -3.86 3.44 8.91
CA ALA A 8 -4.08 2.03 8.59
C ALA A 8 -3.62 1.72 7.16
N ASP A 9 -3.17 0.49 6.95
CA ASP A 9 -2.90 -0.04 5.61
C ASP A 9 -4.22 -0.44 4.96
N VAL A 10 -4.40 -0.07 3.68
CA VAL A 10 -5.63 -0.24 2.91
C VAL A 10 -5.34 -0.65 1.47
N GLY A 11 -6.33 -1.25 0.79
CA GLY A 11 -6.12 -1.71 -0.58
C GLY A 11 -5.20 -2.94 -0.64
N SER A 12 -5.26 -3.77 0.40
CA SER A 12 -4.37 -4.89 0.66
C SER A 12 -4.78 -6.20 -0.02
N GLY A 13 -5.88 -6.21 -0.77
CA GLY A 13 -6.26 -7.32 -1.64
C GLY A 13 -5.37 -7.44 -2.89
N TYR A 14 -5.66 -8.44 -3.74
CA TYR A 14 -4.98 -8.60 -5.03
C TYR A 14 -5.87 -9.37 -6.02
N GLY A 15 -6.17 -8.78 -7.18
CA GLY A 15 -6.98 -9.42 -8.21
C GLY A 15 -8.36 -9.82 -7.69
N ARG A 16 -8.59 -11.13 -7.53
CA ARG A 16 -9.86 -11.67 -6.99
C ARG A 16 -9.87 -11.81 -5.47
N TRP A 17 -8.72 -11.70 -4.81
CA TRP A 17 -8.63 -11.83 -3.36
C TRP A 17 -8.90 -10.48 -2.69
N THR A 18 -9.87 -10.46 -1.79
CA THR A 18 -10.17 -9.33 -0.92
C THR A 18 -9.55 -9.55 0.45
N LEU A 19 -8.95 -8.52 1.03
CA LEU A 19 -8.34 -8.58 2.35
C LEU A 19 -8.69 -7.30 3.12
N GLY A 20 -9.27 -7.46 4.32
CA GLY A 20 -9.70 -6.35 5.16
C GLY A 20 -11.10 -5.81 4.82
N ASP A 21 -11.52 -4.81 5.62
CA ASP A 21 -12.73 -4.01 5.38
C ASP A 21 -12.34 -2.53 5.50
N GLU A 22 -11.87 -1.95 4.39
CA GLU A 22 -11.45 -0.55 4.34
C GLU A 22 -12.63 0.39 4.66
N SER A 23 -13.85 0.00 4.30
CA SER A 23 -15.04 0.82 4.53
C SER A 23 -15.36 0.98 6.02
N ALA A 24 -15.03 -0.03 6.81
CA ALA A 24 -15.15 -0.01 8.27
C ALA A 24 -14.00 0.76 8.94
N VAL A 25 -12.79 0.79 8.37
CA VAL A 25 -11.62 1.43 9.01
C VAL A 25 -11.45 2.91 8.64
N LEU A 26 -11.70 3.28 7.37
CA LEU A 26 -11.54 4.65 6.87
C LEU A 26 -12.29 5.75 7.65
N PRO A 27 -13.43 5.51 8.32
CA PRO A 27 -14.08 6.51 9.18
C PRO A 27 -13.25 6.95 10.39
N TYR A 28 -12.29 6.13 10.84
CA TYR A 28 -11.62 6.30 12.12
C TYR A 28 -10.17 6.78 12.01
N VAL A 29 -9.58 6.71 10.82
CA VAL A 29 -8.16 7.05 10.58
C VAL A 29 -7.98 8.48 10.08
N THR A 30 -6.82 9.06 10.34
CA THR A 30 -6.39 10.37 9.80
C THR A 30 -5.52 10.23 8.56
N SER A 31 -4.90 9.07 8.36
CA SER A 31 -4.13 8.75 7.16
C SER A 31 -4.31 7.28 6.76
N ALA A 32 -4.05 6.98 5.49
CA ALA A 32 -4.27 5.67 4.89
C ALA A 32 -3.09 5.31 3.98
N ASN A 33 -2.42 4.19 4.26
CA ASN A 33 -1.29 3.72 3.47
C ASN A 33 -1.81 2.74 2.41
N VAL A 34 -1.78 3.13 1.13
CA VAL A 34 -2.35 2.35 0.02
C VAL A 34 -1.29 1.42 -0.58
N SER A 35 -1.55 0.11 -0.62
CA SER A 35 -0.62 -0.89 -1.16
C SER A 35 -0.25 -0.66 -2.64
N CYS A 36 1.03 -0.80 -2.99
CA CYS A 36 1.59 -0.42 -4.29
C CYS A 36 1.71 -1.53 -5.36
N GLY A 37 1.18 -2.74 -5.16
CA GLY A 37 1.18 -3.80 -6.17
C GLY A 37 2.25 -4.90 -6.04
N PHE A 38 3.21 -4.76 -5.13
CA PHE A 38 4.31 -5.72 -4.97
C PHE A 38 4.03 -6.80 -3.93
N HIS A 39 3.75 -6.39 -2.69
CA HIS A 39 3.35 -7.32 -1.62
C HIS A 39 1.84 -7.51 -1.58
N ALA A 40 1.08 -6.50 -2.05
CA ALA A 40 -0.37 -6.44 -2.09
C ALA A 40 -0.81 -5.28 -3.00
N GLY A 41 -2.10 -5.22 -3.33
CA GLY A 41 -2.69 -4.19 -4.18
C GLY A 41 -2.59 -4.53 -5.67
N ASP A 42 -3.45 -3.92 -6.47
CA ASP A 42 -3.36 -3.95 -7.94
C ASP A 42 -3.89 -2.61 -8.48
N PRO A 43 -3.60 -2.24 -9.74
CA PRO A 43 -3.95 -0.93 -10.26
C PRO A 43 -5.45 -0.58 -10.14
N GLN A 44 -6.33 -1.57 -10.24
CA GLN A 44 -7.77 -1.32 -10.09
C GLN A 44 -8.14 -1.12 -8.63
N LEU A 45 -7.60 -1.95 -7.72
CA LEU A 45 -7.84 -1.83 -6.29
C LEU A 45 -7.29 -0.51 -5.74
N MET A 46 -6.04 -0.16 -6.08
CA MET A 46 -5.41 1.11 -5.71
C MET A 46 -6.30 2.30 -6.07
N ARG A 47 -6.79 2.34 -7.33
CA ARG A 47 -7.70 3.41 -7.79
C ARG A 47 -8.99 3.46 -6.98
N ARG A 48 -9.62 2.30 -6.70
CA ARG A 48 -10.85 2.25 -5.88
C ARG A 48 -10.60 2.71 -4.45
N THR A 49 -9.50 2.28 -3.83
CA THR A 49 -9.13 2.64 -2.46
C THR A 49 -8.89 4.15 -2.35
N LEU A 50 -8.17 4.75 -3.31
CA LEU A 50 -7.97 6.19 -3.36
C LEU A 50 -9.28 6.96 -3.53
N GLN A 51 -10.19 6.47 -4.38
CA GLN A 51 -11.52 7.07 -4.54
C GLN A 51 -12.39 6.95 -3.28
N ALA A 52 -12.14 5.95 -2.44
CA ALA A 52 -12.87 5.74 -1.19
C ALA A 52 -12.33 6.58 -0.03
N LEU A 53 -11.17 7.21 -0.15
CA LEU A 53 -10.62 8.09 0.87
C LEU A 53 -11.56 9.28 1.10
N ARG A 54 -11.92 9.52 2.36
CA ARG A 54 -12.80 10.63 2.75
C ARG A 54 -12.02 11.94 2.81
N ALA A 55 -12.74 13.06 2.66
CA ALA A 55 -12.17 14.38 2.88
C ALA A 55 -11.54 14.47 4.28
N GLY A 56 -10.23 14.76 4.33
CA GLY A 56 -9.45 14.85 5.58
C GLY A 56 -8.62 13.61 5.93
N VAL A 57 -8.78 12.49 5.22
CA VAL A 57 -7.85 11.34 5.33
C VAL A 57 -6.70 11.54 4.36
N GLN A 58 -5.46 11.56 4.85
CA GLN A 58 -4.27 11.69 4.00
C GLN A 58 -3.91 10.34 3.37
N GLY A 59 -3.79 10.29 2.04
CA GLY A 59 -3.32 9.10 1.32
C GLY A 59 -1.79 9.04 1.27
N GLY A 60 -1.22 7.88 1.58
CA GLY A 60 0.21 7.59 1.50
C GLY A 60 0.49 6.31 0.71
N ALA A 61 1.74 6.14 0.26
CA ALA A 61 2.19 4.93 -0.43
C ALA A 61 2.62 3.85 0.58
N HIS A 62 2.03 2.67 0.50
CA HIS A 62 2.46 1.49 1.26
C HIS A 62 3.30 0.58 0.34
N VAL A 63 4.59 0.90 0.28
CA VAL A 63 5.57 0.19 -0.56
C VAL A 63 6.08 -1.03 0.19
N GLY A 64 6.12 -2.19 -0.48
CA GLY A 64 6.74 -3.40 0.06
C GLY A 64 7.59 -4.13 -0.96
N LEU A 65 8.25 -5.20 -0.52
CA LEU A 65 9.07 -6.05 -1.37
C LEU A 65 8.22 -6.73 -2.46
N PRO A 66 8.77 -7.04 -3.66
CA PRO A 66 8.14 -7.81 -4.73
C PRO A 66 8.00 -9.28 -4.32
N ASP A 67 7.19 -9.50 -3.30
CA ASP A 67 6.92 -10.79 -2.67
C ASP A 67 5.41 -10.87 -2.40
N LEU A 68 4.65 -11.09 -3.47
CA LEU A 68 3.20 -11.19 -3.38
C LEU A 68 2.75 -12.43 -2.60
N LEU A 69 3.46 -13.56 -2.78
CA LEU A 69 3.10 -14.82 -2.14
C LEU A 69 3.39 -14.82 -0.63
N GLY A 70 4.49 -14.21 -0.21
CA GLY A 70 4.84 -14.02 1.19
C GLY A 70 4.31 -12.72 1.78
N TYR A 71 3.48 -11.97 1.05
CA TYR A 71 2.90 -10.70 1.51
C TYR A 71 3.97 -9.69 1.99
N GLY A 72 5.14 -9.71 1.37
CA GLY A 72 6.23 -8.78 1.65
C GLY A 72 7.03 -9.08 2.92
N VAL A 73 6.80 -10.20 3.60
CA VAL A 73 7.50 -10.53 4.87
C VAL A 73 8.80 -11.29 4.69
N LEU A 74 9.12 -11.78 3.48
CA LEU A 74 10.41 -12.40 3.24
C LEU A 74 11.54 -11.39 3.43
N ILE A 75 12.50 -11.72 4.29
CA ILE A 75 13.69 -10.89 4.48
C ILE A 75 14.58 -11.05 3.25
N ALA A 76 14.68 -9.98 2.47
CA ALA A 76 15.63 -9.93 1.37
C ALA A 76 17.08 -9.88 1.91
N ALA A 77 18.00 -10.54 1.21
CA ALA A 77 19.42 -10.47 1.55
C ALA A 77 19.92 -9.00 1.50
N PRO A 78 20.91 -8.62 2.34
CA PRO A 78 21.50 -7.28 2.27
C PRO A 78 21.95 -6.94 0.84
N GLY A 79 21.52 -5.79 0.33
CA GLY A 79 21.85 -5.34 -1.03
C GLY A 79 20.98 -5.90 -2.15
N ALA A 80 20.01 -6.79 -1.88
CA ALA A 80 19.13 -7.36 -2.92
C ALA A 80 18.34 -6.30 -3.69
N ALA A 81 17.97 -5.17 -3.06
CA ALA A 81 17.29 -4.09 -3.75
C ALA A 81 18.11 -3.46 -4.89
N ALA A 82 19.45 -3.51 -4.80
CA ALA A 82 20.34 -2.96 -5.84
C ALA A 82 20.47 -3.86 -7.07
N SER A 83 20.10 -5.15 -6.96
CA SER A 83 20.09 -6.09 -8.08
C SER A 83 18.73 -6.22 -8.76
N TRP A 84 17.69 -5.60 -8.20
CA TRP A 84 16.36 -5.58 -8.83
C TRP A 84 16.33 -4.58 -9.99
N PRO A 85 15.67 -4.94 -11.11
CA PRO A 85 15.45 -3.97 -12.19
C PRO A 85 14.71 -2.76 -11.63
N ALA A 86 14.93 -1.56 -12.20
CA ALA A 86 14.32 -0.33 -11.71
C ALA A 86 12.78 -0.41 -11.61
N SER A 87 12.14 -1.25 -12.43
CA SER A 87 10.71 -1.57 -12.40
C SER A 87 10.28 -2.47 -11.24
N ALA A 88 11.21 -3.14 -10.58
CA ALA A 88 11.03 -4.01 -9.42
C ALA A 88 11.71 -3.46 -8.14
N THR A 89 12.39 -2.31 -8.21
CA THR A 89 12.88 -1.62 -7.02
C THR A 89 11.70 -0.91 -6.33
N PRO A 90 11.37 -1.27 -5.07
CA PRO A 90 10.34 -0.57 -4.33
C PRO A 90 10.78 0.87 -4.06
N SER A 91 10.34 1.78 -4.92
CA SER A 91 10.34 3.21 -4.64
C SER A 91 8.91 3.66 -4.35
N PRO A 92 8.70 4.83 -3.71
CA PRO A 92 7.38 5.40 -3.52
C PRO A 92 6.59 5.58 -4.82
N TRP A 93 7.26 5.53 -5.97
CA TRP A 93 6.68 5.85 -7.27
C TRP A 93 6.69 4.69 -8.27
N THR A 94 7.50 3.65 -8.07
CA THR A 94 7.67 2.56 -9.07
C THR A 94 6.45 1.64 -9.12
N GLY A 95 5.88 1.29 -7.96
CA GLY A 95 4.66 0.48 -7.87
C GLY A 95 3.41 1.32 -7.72
N CYS A 96 3.49 2.36 -6.90
CA CYS A 96 2.37 3.25 -6.61
C CYS A 96 2.07 4.22 -7.77
N GLY A 97 3.03 4.52 -8.67
CA GLY A 97 2.83 5.55 -9.68
C GLY A 97 2.60 6.95 -9.08
N ARG A 98 2.31 7.94 -9.92
CA ARG A 98 1.72 9.20 -9.48
C ARG A 98 0.20 9.00 -9.51
N TRP A 99 -0.39 8.82 -8.33
CA TRP A 99 -1.83 8.81 -8.14
C TRP A 99 -2.47 10.16 -8.45
#